data_AF-A0AAV5RJI9-F1
#
_entry.id   AF-A0AAV5RJI9-F1
#
_cell.length_a   1.000
_cell.length_b   1.000
_cell.length_c   1.000
_cell.angle_alpha   90.00
_cell.angle_beta   90.00
_cell.angle_gamma   90.00
#
_symmetry.space_group_name_H-M   'P 1'
#
loop_
_entity.id
_entity.type
_entity.pdbx_description
1 polymer ?
#
loop_
_entity_poly.entity_id
_entity_poly.type
_entity_poly.pdbx_seq_one_letter_code
_entity_poly.pdbx_strand_id
1 'polypeptide(L)' 'MSKIYNILFRRNSVFISAIFGAAFFVDIGFNSAVDKYFDYVNQGKQWKDIKHNYIKSGEDEE' A
#
# COMPACT_ATOMS: atom_id res chain seq x y z
N MET A 1 14.77 -26.40 19.19
CA MET A 1 14.85 -24.92 19.10
C MET A 1 14.70 -24.50 17.63
N SER A 2 13.86 -23.51 17.31
CA SER A 2 13.62 -23.07 15.92
C SER A 2 14.85 -22.36 15.32
N LYS A 3 15.23 -22.72 14.09
CA LYS A 3 16.36 -22.10 13.37
C LYS A 3 16.11 -20.62 13.08
N ILE A 4 14.86 -20.27 12.76
CA ILE A 4 14.41 -18.89 12.51
C ILE A 4 14.62 -18.02 13.75
N TYR A 5 14.27 -18.54 14.93
CA TYR A 5 14.46 -17.83 16.21
C TYR A 5 15.93 -17.50 16.47
N ASN A 6 16.81 -18.48 16.28
CA ASN A 6 18.25 -18.28 16.51
C ASN A 6 18.88 -17.27 15.54
N ILE A 7 18.37 -17.18 14.32
CA ILE A 7 18.91 -16.29 13.29
C ILE A 7 18.35 -14.87 13.42
N LEU A 8 17.03 -14.71 13.56
CA LEU A 8 16.37 -13.41 13.47
C LEU A 8 16.04 -12.78 14.83
N PHE A 9 15.77 -13.60 15.86
CA PHE A 9 15.13 -13.10 17.09
C PHE A 9 16.03 -13.19 18.34
N ARG A 10 17.10 -13.99 18.31
CA ARG A 10 17.96 -14.22 19.49
C ARG A 10 18.93 -13.07 19.77
N ARG A 11 19.35 -12.30 18.76
CA ARG A 11 20.37 -11.24 18.90
C ARG A 11 19.73 -9.88 18.64
N ASN A 12 19.69 -9.00 19.64
CA ASN A 12 19.01 -7.69 19.57
C ASN A 12 19.39 -6.86 18.33
N SER A 13 20.67 -6.85 17.95
CA SER A 13 21.14 -6.12 16.76
C SER A 13 20.57 -6.66 15.45
N VAL A 14 20.37 -7.98 15.36
CA VAL A 14 19.77 -8.63 14.18
C VAL A 14 18.25 -8.51 14.22
N PHE A 15 17.66 -8.53 15.42
CA PHE A 15 16.23 -8.38 15.61
C PHE A 15 15.74 -7.00 15.14
N ILE A 16 16.42 -5.92 15.53
CA ILE A 16 16.05 -4.56 15.13
C ILE A 16 16.18 -4.38 13.60
N SER A 17 17.27 -4.87 12.99
CA SER A 17 17.43 -4.79 11.53
C SER A 17 16.39 -5.62 10.79
N ALA A 18 16.02 -6.80 11.32
CA ALA A 18 14.95 -7.62 10.76
C ALA A 18 13.59 -6.91 10.84
N ILE A 19 13.29 -6.21 11.94
CA ILE A 19 12.06 -5.41 12.05
C ILE A 19 12.05 -4.29 11.00
N PHE A 20 13.12 -3.52 10.87
CA PHE A 20 13.16 -2.44 9.87
C PHE A 20 13.07 -2.95 8.44
N GLY A 21 13.77 -4.04 8.13
CA GLY A 21 13.66 -4.69 6.82
C GLY A 21 12.23 -5.17 6.55
N ALA A 22 11.61 -5.86 7.51
CA ALA A 22 10.23 -6.32 7.38
C ALA A 22 9.25 -5.16 7.21
N ALA A 23 9.38 -4.10 8.02
CA ALA A 23 8.52 -2.92 7.95
C ALA A 23 8.59 -2.27 6.56
N PHE A 24 9.78 -2.11 5.99
CA PHE A 24 9.97 -1.55 4.65
C PHE A 24 9.23 -2.34 3.56
N PHE A 25 9.40 -3.68 3.53
CA PHE A 25 8.74 -4.50 2.51
C PHE A 25 7.24 -4.62 2.74
N VAL A 26 6.80 -4.69 4.00
CA VAL A 26 5.38 -4.72 4.34
C VAL A 26 4.71 -3.40 3.95
N ASP A 27 5.31 -2.25 4.23
CA ASP A 27 4.74 -0.95 3.88
C ASP A 27 4.46 -0.85 2.37
N ILE A 28 5.43 -1.20 1.52
CA ILE A 28 5.27 -1.18 0.05
C ILE A 28 4.16 -2.14 -0.39
N GLY A 29 4.19 -3.39 0.08
CA GLY A 29 3.23 -4.41 -0.33
C GLY A 29 1.82 -4.12 0.17
N PHE A 30 1.72 -3.70 1.44
CA PHE A 30 0.45 -3.43 2.11
C PHE A 30 -0.25 -2.21 1.52
N ASN A 31 0.46 -1.09 1.32
CA ASN A 31 -0.14 0.11 0.70
C ASN A 31 -0.66 -0.23 -0.70
N SER A 32 0.14 -0.89 -1.55
CA SER A 32 -0.32 -1.26 -2.90
C SER A 32 -1.51 -2.22 -2.89
N ALA A 33 -1.53 -3.18 -1.97
CA ALA A 33 -2.63 -4.13 -1.86
C ALA A 33 -3.93 -3.46 -1.38
N VAL A 34 -3.83 -2.62 -0.34
CA VAL A 34 -4.97 -1.91 0.23
C VAL A 34 -5.52 -0.87 -0.72
N ASP A 35 -4.67 -0.11 -1.43
CA ASP A 35 -5.11 0.84 -2.46
C ASP A 35 -5.90 0.14 -3.57
N LYS A 36 -5.38 -0.98 -4.09
CA LYS A 36 -6.08 -1.78 -5.11
C LYS A 36 -7.41 -2.33 -4.60
N TYR A 37 -7.44 -2.80 -3.35
CA TYR A 37 -8.66 -3.29 -2.74
C TYR A 37 -9.69 -2.17 -2.58
N PHE A 38 -9.26 -1.00 -2.10
CA PHE A 38 -10.09 0.19 -1.95
C PHE A 38 -10.67 0.64 -3.29
N ASP A 39 -9.83 0.66 -4.33
CA ASP A 39 -10.23 0.98 -5.70
C ASP A 39 -11.29 0.01 -6.20
N TYR A 40 -11.07 -1.30 -6.02
CA TYR A 40 -12.01 -2.35 -6.43
C TYR A 40 -13.37 -2.20 -5.76
N VAL A 41 -13.40 -1.94 -4.46
CA VAL A 41 -14.67 -1.80 -3.71
C VAL A 41 -15.39 -0.49 -4.04
N ASN A 42 -14.68 0.54 -4.47
CA ASN A 42 -15.24 1.86 -4.76
C ASN A 42 -15.31 2.20 -6.26
N GLN A 43 -15.19 1.20 -7.14
CA GLN A 43 -15.28 1.39 -8.59
C GLN A 43 -16.50 2.21 -8.99
N GLY A 44 -16.29 3.23 -9.82
CA GLY A 44 -17.33 4.13 -10.32
C GLY A 44 -17.74 5.23 -9.35
N LYS A 45 -17.18 5.25 -8.13
CA LYS A 45 -17.42 6.31 -7.13
C LYS A 45 -16.21 7.20 -6.92
N GLN A 46 -15.01 6.72 -7.26
CA GLN A 46 -13.80 7.48 -7.02
C GLN A 46 -13.70 8.63 -8.03
N TRP A 47 -13.10 9.76 -7.61
CA TRP A 47 -12.90 10.90 -8.50
C TRP A 47 -12.19 10.51 -9.80
N LYS A 48 -11.17 9.66 -9.74
CA LYS A 48 -10.47 9.15 -10.93
C LYS A 48 -11.38 8.42 -11.93
N ASP A 49 -12.48 7.83 -11.46
CA ASP A 49 -13.46 7.15 -12.31
C ASP A 49 -14.44 8.15 -12.94
N ILE A 50 -14.88 9.17 -12.20
CA ILE A 50 -15.96 10.10 -12.63
C ILE A 50 -15.47 11.45 -13.17
N LYS A 51 -14.19 11.79 -13.01
CA LYS A 51 -13.58 13.08 -13.38
C LYS A 51 -13.88 13.50 -14.82
N HIS A 52 -13.93 12.53 -15.73
CA HIS A 52 -14.21 12.78 -17.15
C HIS A 52 -15.59 13.40 -17.41
N ASN A 53 -16.56 13.21 -16.52
CA ASN A 53 -17.90 13.79 -16.62
C ASN A 53 -17.96 15.28 -16.27
N TYR A 54 -16.90 15.83 -15.67
CA TYR A 54 -16.89 17.21 -15.15
C TYR A 54 -15.86 18.09 -15.85
N ILE A 55 -14.83 17.49 -16.46
CA ILE A 55 -13.77 18.26 -17.12
C ILE A 55 -14.11 18.61 -18.56
N LYS A 56 -14.82 17.75 -19.29
CA LYS A 56 -15.35 18.12 -20.62
C LYS A 56 -16.44 19.18 -20.53
N SER A 57 -17.26 19.09 -19.50
CA SER A 57 -18.37 20.02 -19.23
C SER A 57 -17.93 21.45 -18.89
N GLY A 58 -16.63 21.68 -18.64
CA GLY A 58 -16.06 23.01 -18.42
C GLY A 58 -15.38 23.63 -19.64
N GLU A 59 -15.15 22.85 -20.72
CA GLU A 59 -14.66 23.39 -22.01
C GLU A 59 -15.81 23.84 -22.92
N ASP A 60 -17.05 23.41 -22.65
CA ASP A 60 -18.26 23.87 -23.35
C ASP A 60 -18.92 25.11 -22.69
N GLU A 61 -18.31 25.65 -21.61
CA GLU A 61 -18.76 26.87 -20.90
C GLU A 61 -17.86 28.11 -21.14
N GLU A 62 -16.84 28.03 -22.02
CA GLU A 62 -16.10 29.17 -22.59
C GLU A 62 -16.37 29.33 -24.10
#